data_AF-A0A3M7PBL6-F1
#
_entry.id   AF-A0A3M7PBL6-F1
#
_cell.length_a   1.000
_cell.length_b   1.000
_cell.length_c   1.000
_cell.angle_alpha   90.00
_cell.angle_beta   90.00
_cell.angle_gamma   90.00
#
_symmetry.space_group_name_H-M   'P 1'
#
loop_
_entity.id
_entity.type
_entity.pdbx_description
1 polymer ?
#
loop_
_entity_poly.entity_id
_entity_poly.type
_entity_poly.pdbx_seq_one_letter_code
_entity_poly.pdbx_strand_id
1 'polypeptide(L)'
;MSLRGRIHGFTAWANMRLVPFEHSLGNILMDLLNGTNMKYFLQSFTGKNNEKFTSFDSMTKEQIQTRVKWMLNELKEHKIIANDIILDTRLFAIRSSKHIFDLLWKLVCYDIYFLWIRIDFLSNKNEENLIRVPFTWVPESPPEKKNTKNPEISQLSGFGFIQDVLREGDKEEAEDTIDVNFPGLDFMKSFSLRKIDLHKVPNPKNCIIEMINIQLKTVTEGEQIVFTLHINDACQ
;
A
#
# COMPACT_ATOMS: atom_id res chain seq x y z
N MET A 1 18.06 -15.38 -9.86
CA MET A 1 17.84 -15.60 -8.41
C MET A 1 17.04 -16.89 -8.22
N SER A 2 17.44 -17.78 -7.30
CA SER A 2 16.74 -19.06 -7.09
C SER A 2 15.34 -18.86 -6.48
N LEU A 3 14.43 -19.82 -6.70
CA LEU A 3 13.08 -19.79 -6.11
C LEU A 3 13.16 -19.67 -4.57
N ARG A 4 14.04 -20.46 -3.94
CA ARG A 4 14.27 -20.42 -2.49
C ARG A 4 14.72 -19.04 -2.00
N GLY A 5 15.62 -18.39 -2.74
CA GLY A 5 16.07 -17.03 -2.41
C GLY A 5 14.94 -16.01 -2.49
N ARG A 6 14.09 -16.09 -3.52
CA ARG A 6 12.91 -15.21 -3.64
C ARG A 6 11.92 -15.43 -2.49
N ILE A 7 11.64 -16.68 -2.13
CA ILE A 7 10.75 -17.01 -1.00
C ILE A 7 11.27 -16.37 0.28
N HIS A 8 12.54 -16.56 0.62
CA HIS A 8 13.11 -15.97 1.83
C HIS A 8 13.08 -14.44 1.81
N GLY A 9 13.46 -13.81 0.69
CA GLY A 9 13.47 -12.35 0.58
C GLY A 9 12.07 -11.75 0.76
N PHE A 10 11.07 -12.29 0.08
CA PHE A 10 9.69 -11.82 0.23
C PHE A 10 9.10 -12.15 1.60
N THR A 11 9.46 -13.28 2.20
CA THR A 11 9.01 -13.64 3.57
C THR A 11 9.59 -12.66 4.59
N ALA A 12 10.89 -12.36 4.51
CA ALA A 12 11.53 -11.39 5.39
C ALA A 12 10.91 -10.00 5.26
N TRP A 13 10.70 -9.52 4.03
CA TRP A 13 10.02 -8.25 3.78
C TRP A 13 8.58 -8.22 4.34
N ALA A 14 7.78 -9.27 4.07
CA ALA A 14 6.42 -9.35 4.60
C ALA A 14 6.41 -9.38 6.14
N ASN A 15 7.38 -10.04 6.77
CA ASN A 15 7.48 -10.07 8.23
C ASN A 15 7.79 -8.69 8.82
N MET A 16 8.56 -7.83 8.15
CA MET A 16 8.76 -6.44 8.61
C MET A 16 7.44 -5.67 8.69
N ARG A 17 6.53 -5.88 7.73
CA ARG A 17 5.18 -5.30 7.72
C ARG A 17 4.27 -5.88 8.81
N LEU A 18 4.52 -7.11 9.26
CA LEU A 18 3.69 -7.83 10.21
C LEU A 18 4.12 -7.68 11.68
N VAL A 19 5.31 -7.13 11.95
CA VAL A 19 5.82 -6.86 13.31
C VAL A 19 4.79 -6.14 14.21
N PRO A 20 4.08 -5.09 13.76
CA PRO A 20 3.12 -4.38 14.62
C PRO A 20 1.92 -5.23 15.07
N PHE A 21 1.68 -6.37 14.42
CA PHE A 21 0.60 -7.29 14.75
C PHE A 21 1.10 -8.54 15.50
N GLU A 22 2.37 -8.53 15.95
CA GLU A 22 3.04 -9.68 16.60
C GLU A 22 2.94 -10.96 15.76
N HIS A 23 2.94 -10.79 14.43
CA HIS A 23 2.64 -11.87 13.49
C HIS A 23 3.83 -12.14 12.57
N SER A 24 3.99 -13.39 12.15
CA SER A 24 5.07 -13.77 11.23
C SER A 24 4.68 -14.94 10.32
N LEU A 25 5.35 -15.00 9.18
CA LEU A 25 5.19 -16.03 8.16
C LEU A 25 6.48 -16.84 8.09
N GLY A 26 6.36 -18.16 7.96
CA GLY A 26 7.50 -19.05 7.71
C GLY A 26 7.81 -19.17 6.22
N ASN A 27 6.77 -19.20 5.39
CA ASN A 27 6.87 -19.27 3.94
C ASN A 27 5.73 -18.49 3.29
N ILE A 28 6.06 -17.33 2.70
CA ILE A 28 5.07 -16.44 2.07
C ILE A 28 4.18 -17.13 1.02
N LEU A 29 4.66 -18.13 0.28
CA LEU A 29 3.85 -18.80 -0.74
C LEU A 29 2.77 -19.69 -0.12
N MET A 30 3.09 -20.35 1.00
CA MET A 30 2.18 -21.26 1.67
C MET A 30 1.25 -20.50 2.61
N ASP A 31 1.84 -19.57 3.35
CA ASP A 31 1.24 -18.96 4.53
C ASP A 31 0.42 -17.72 4.19
N LEU A 32 0.69 -17.00 3.09
CA LEU A 32 -0.06 -15.78 2.74
C LEU A 32 -1.56 -16.03 2.60
N LEU A 33 -1.93 -17.20 2.05
CA LEU A 33 -3.32 -17.61 1.87
C LEU A 33 -3.90 -18.31 3.10
N ASN A 34 -3.35 -18.11 4.29
CA ASN A 34 -4.05 -18.44 5.53
C ASN A 34 -4.84 -17.20 5.94
N GLY A 35 -6.11 -17.37 6.32
CA GLY A 35 -7.01 -16.22 6.55
C GLY A 35 -6.37 -15.15 7.43
N THR A 36 -5.95 -15.50 8.64
CA THR A 36 -5.34 -14.57 9.59
C THR A 36 -4.10 -13.87 9.03
N ASN A 37 -3.29 -14.58 8.23
CA ASN A 37 -2.10 -14.02 7.60
C ASN A 37 -2.48 -12.99 6.53
N MET A 38 -3.42 -13.32 5.66
CA MET A 38 -3.94 -12.39 4.65
C MET A 38 -4.58 -11.17 5.31
N LYS A 39 -5.32 -11.36 6.40
CA LYS A 39 -5.95 -10.29 7.18
C LYS A 39 -4.91 -9.26 7.64
N TYR A 40 -3.92 -9.70 8.41
CA TYR A 40 -2.91 -8.79 8.95
C TYR A 40 -2.01 -8.22 7.86
N PHE A 41 -1.70 -9.01 6.82
CA PHE A 41 -0.94 -8.52 5.69
C PHE A 41 -1.67 -7.39 4.97
N LEU A 42 -2.97 -7.55 4.67
CA LEU A 42 -3.77 -6.48 4.05
C LEU A 42 -3.92 -5.26 4.97
N GLN A 43 -4.21 -5.49 6.25
CA GLN A 43 -4.32 -4.42 7.25
C GLN A 43 -3.01 -3.63 7.39
N SER A 44 -1.85 -4.27 7.19
CA SER A 44 -0.55 -3.58 7.22
C SER A 44 -0.38 -2.53 6.12
N PHE A 45 -1.16 -2.60 5.04
CA PHE A 45 -1.15 -1.60 3.96
C PHE A 45 -2.32 -0.64 4.01
N THR A 46 -3.46 -1.04 4.57
CA THR A 46 -4.70 -0.24 4.53
C THR A 46 -5.06 0.39 5.87
N GLY A 47 -4.45 -0.05 6.97
CA GLY A 47 -4.82 0.34 8.34
C GLY A 47 -6.18 -0.19 8.79
N LYS A 48 -6.93 -0.82 7.88
CA LYS A 48 -8.31 -1.25 8.09
C LYS A 48 -8.37 -2.70 8.56
N ASN A 49 -8.97 -2.91 9.72
CA ASN A 49 -9.27 -4.26 10.21
C ASN A 49 -10.40 -4.86 9.37
N ASN A 50 -10.10 -5.94 8.63
CA ASN A 50 -11.09 -6.62 7.80
C ASN A 50 -11.40 -8.01 8.33
N GLU A 51 -12.56 -8.16 8.97
CA GLU A 51 -13.04 -9.42 9.54
C GLU A 51 -13.35 -10.49 8.49
N LYS A 52 -13.50 -10.12 7.22
CA LYS A 52 -13.76 -11.06 6.11
C LYS A 52 -12.62 -12.04 5.86
N PHE A 53 -11.47 -11.85 6.51
CA PHE A 53 -10.28 -12.66 6.33
C PHE A 53 -9.89 -13.47 7.58
N THR A 54 -10.71 -13.58 8.62
CA THR A 54 -10.27 -14.19 9.90
C THR A 54 -9.89 -15.67 9.85
N SER A 55 -10.59 -16.52 9.09
CA SER A 55 -10.23 -17.93 8.88
C SER A 55 -10.60 -18.39 7.47
N PHE A 56 -9.73 -19.22 6.88
CA PHE A 56 -9.96 -19.91 5.60
C PHE A 56 -10.11 -21.43 5.78
N ASP A 57 -10.29 -21.90 7.02
CA ASP A 57 -10.39 -23.33 7.30
C ASP A 57 -11.64 -23.91 6.62
N SER A 58 -11.47 -25.07 6.00
CA SER A 58 -12.53 -25.77 5.26
C SER A 58 -13.13 -25.00 4.07
N MET A 59 -12.48 -23.93 3.60
CA MET A 59 -12.94 -23.21 2.41
C MET A 59 -12.66 -23.97 1.11
N THR A 60 -13.60 -23.91 0.17
CA THR A 60 -13.40 -24.42 -1.18
C THR A 60 -12.41 -23.55 -1.96
N LYS A 61 -11.83 -24.09 -3.04
CA LYS A 61 -10.91 -23.33 -3.91
C LYS A 61 -11.56 -22.06 -4.48
N GLU A 62 -12.86 -22.12 -4.80
CA GLU A 62 -13.64 -20.99 -5.30
C GLU A 62 -13.84 -19.89 -4.23
N GLN A 63 -14.06 -20.30 -2.99
CA GLN A 63 -14.14 -19.36 -1.86
C GLN A 63 -12.80 -18.66 -1.64
N ILE A 64 -11.68 -19.39 -1.66
CA ILE A 64 -10.33 -18.79 -1.57
C ILE A 64 -10.10 -17.81 -2.72
N GLN A 65 -10.48 -18.18 -3.95
CA GLN A 65 -10.38 -17.28 -5.11
C GLN A 65 -11.17 -15.99 -4.90
N THR A 66 -12.37 -16.08 -4.31
CA THR A 66 -13.18 -14.90 -3.97
C THR A 66 -12.49 -14.02 -2.93
N ARG A 67 -11.85 -14.60 -1.90
CA ARG A 67 -11.07 -13.83 -0.92
C ARG A 67 -9.90 -13.11 -1.56
N VAL A 68 -9.16 -13.78 -2.46
CA VAL A 68 -8.07 -13.15 -3.22
C VAL A 68 -8.60 -11.98 -4.06
N LYS A 69 -9.75 -12.14 -4.72
CA LYS A 69 -10.38 -11.05 -5.49
C LYS A 69 -10.72 -9.86 -4.59
N TRP A 70 -11.26 -10.11 -3.39
CA TRP A 70 -11.57 -9.05 -2.43
C TRP A 70 -10.31 -8.32 -1.94
N MET A 71 -9.24 -9.05 -1.63
CA MET A 71 -7.96 -8.47 -1.27
C MET A 71 -7.43 -7.56 -2.39
N LEU A 72 -7.45 -8.01 -3.64
CA LEU A 72 -7.00 -7.20 -4.78
C LEU A 72 -7.86 -5.94 -4.96
N ASN A 73 -9.17 -6.05 -4.81
CA ASN A 73 -10.07 -4.89 -4.87
C ASN A 73 -9.75 -3.90 -3.75
N GLU A 74 -9.50 -4.38 -2.53
CA GLU A 74 -9.19 -3.50 -1.40
C GLU A 74 -7.85 -2.78 -1.59
N LEU A 75 -6.83 -3.45 -2.15
CA LEU A 75 -5.57 -2.81 -2.52
C LEU A 75 -5.74 -1.73 -3.61
N LYS A 76 -6.65 -1.96 -4.56
CA LYS A 76 -6.99 -0.98 -5.61
C LYS A 76 -7.76 0.22 -5.06
N GLU A 77 -8.76 -0.03 -4.21
CA GLU A 77 -9.57 1.01 -3.57
C GLU A 77 -8.73 1.98 -2.73
N HIS A 78 -7.67 1.48 -2.10
CA HIS A 78 -6.72 2.30 -1.32
C HIS A 78 -5.56 2.84 -2.16
N LYS A 79 -5.62 2.75 -3.49
CA LYS A 79 -4.58 3.22 -4.42
C LYS A 79 -3.17 2.66 -4.13
N ILE A 80 -3.08 1.47 -3.53
CA ILE A 80 -1.80 0.78 -3.27
C ILE A 80 -1.27 0.14 -4.55
N ILE A 81 -2.18 -0.41 -5.35
CA ILE A 81 -1.90 -0.93 -6.69
C ILE A 81 -2.81 -0.24 -7.71
N ALA A 82 -2.32 -0.06 -8.93
CA ALA A 82 -3.08 0.54 -10.02
C ALA A 82 -4.29 -0.33 -10.46
N ASN A 83 -5.33 0.34 -10.95
CA ASN A 83 -6.61 -0.28 -11.31
C ASN A 83 -6.52 -1.21 -12.53
N ASP A 84 -5.61 -0.90 -13.45
CA ASP A 84 -5.32 -1.62 -14.70
C ASP A 84 -4.58 -2.95 -14.47
N ILE A 85 -4.03 -3.18 -13.28
CA ILE A 85 -3.37 -4.44 -12.96
C ILE A 85 -4.38 -5.58 -12.95
N ILE A 86 -4.21 -6.50 -13.90
CA ILE A 86 -4.97 -7.75 -13.98
C ILE A 86 -4.09 -8.87 -13.44
N LEU A 87 -4.60 -9.62 -12.47
CA LEU A 87 -3.92 -10.76 -11.86
C LEU A 87 -4.88 -11.95 -11.85
N ASP A 88 -4.42 -13.12 -12.32
CA ASP A 88 -5.25 -14.32 -12.35
C ASP A 88 -5.47 -14.84 -10.92
N THR A 89 -6.65 -14.52 -10.36
CA THR A 89 -7.08 -14.92 -9.01
C THR A 89 -7.13 -16.43 -8.83
N ARG A 90 -7.38 -17.21 -9.89
CA ARG A 90 -7.39 -18.68 -9.83
C ARG A 90 -5.97 -19.20 -9.64
N LEU A 91 -5.01 -18.68 -10.42
CA LEU A 91 -3.60 -19.06 -10.30
C LEU A 91 -3.00 -18.61 -8.98
N PHE A 92 -3.43 -17.45 -8.47
CA PHE A 92 -3.05 -17.00 -7.14
C PHE A 92 -3.60 -17.93 -6.04
N ALA A 93 -4.88 -18.32 -6.11
CA ALA A 93 -5.52 -19.20 -5.13
C ALA A 93 -4.88 -20.60 -5.03
N ILE A 94 -4.32 -21.11 -6.14
CA ILE A 94 -3.53 -22.36 -6.14
C ILE A 94 -2.04 -22.14 -5.78
N ARG A 95 -1.68 -20.97 -5.25
CA ARG A 95 -0.33 -20.61 -4.80
C ARG A 95 0.72 -20.61 -5.92
N SER A 96 0.36 -20.18 -7.12
CA SER A 96 1.32 -19.99 -8.22
C SER A 96 2.38 -18.97 -7.81
N SER A 97 3.64 -19.41 -7.72
CA SER A 97 4.76 -18.58 -7.29
C SER A 97 4.94 -17.34 -8.16
N LYS A 98 4.76 -17.47 -9.49
CA LYS A 98 4.80 -16.34 -10.43
C LYS A 98 3.80 -15.25 -10.03
N HIS A 99 2.52 -15.63 -9.88
CA HIS A 99 1.44 -14.69 -9.61
C HIS A 99 1.53 -14.07 -8.21
N ILE A 100 1.95 -14.84 -7.22
CA ILE A 100 2.20 -14.31 -5.88
C ILE A 100 3.34 -13.29 -5.93
N PHE A 101 4.50 -13.67 -6.50
CA PHE A 101 5.63 -12.75 -6.53
C PHE A 101 5.39 -11.50 -7.38
N ASP A 102 4.60 -11.57 -8.44
CA ASP A 102 4.25 -10.41 -9.25
C ASP A 102 3.44 -9.39 -8.43
N LEU A 103 2.52 -9.86 -7.56
CA LEU A 103 1.81 -8.98 -6.63
C LEU A 103 2.75 -8.45 -5.54
N LEU A 104 3.53 -9.32 -4.89
CA LEU A 104 4.42 -8.92 -3.80
C LEU A 104 5.46 -7.90 -4.28
N TRP A 105 5.97 -8.04 -5.50
CA TRP A 105 6.89 -7.06 -6.07
C TRP A 105 6.25 -5.68 -6.22
N LYS A 106 4.99 -5.60 -6.65
CA LYS A 106 4.26 -4.33 -6.73
C LYS A 106 4.07 -3.69 -5.36
N LEU A 107 3.80 -4.49 -4.35
CA LEU A 107 3.71 -4.02 -2.97
C LEU A 107 5.08 -3.56 -2.42
N VAL A 108 6.17 -4.25 -2.76
CA VAL A 108 7.54 -3.79 -2.45
C VAL A 108 7.82 -2.45 -3.14
N CYS A 109 7.41 -2.27 -4.40
CA CYS A 109 7.52 -0.98 -5.09
C CYS A 109 6.75 0.12 -4.35
N TYR A 110 5.53 -0.17 -3.90
CA TYR A 110 4.76 0.76 -3.08
C TYR A 110 5.53 1.20 -1.83
N ASP A 111 6.17 0.26 -1.11
CA ASP A 111 7.00 0.58 0.07
C ASP A 111 8.22 1.44 -0.26
N ILE A 112 8.86 1.16 -1.40
CA ILE A 112 9.98 1.96 -1.89
C ILE A 112 9.52 3.40 -2.14
N TYR A 113 8.36 3.59 -2.79
CA TYR A 113 7.81 4.93 -3.03
C TYR A 113 7.40 5.62 -1.73
N PHE A 114 6.79 4.88 -0.82
CA PHE A 114 6.43 5.36 0.51
C PHE A 114 7.63 5.93 1.26
N LEU A 115 8.76 5.21 1.26
CA LEU A 115 10.00 5.69 1.86
C LEU A 115 10.60 6.87 1.09
N TRP A 116 10.61 6.78 -0.24
CA TRP A 116 11.21 7.81 -1.10
C TRP A 116 10.52 9.17 -0.97
N ILE A 117 9.19 9.21 -0.83
CA ILE A 117 8.46 10.46 -0.55
C ILE A 117 8.90 11.07 0.79
N ARG A 118 9.23 10.23 1.78
CA ARG A 118 9.54 10.64 3.15
C ARG A 118 11.04 10.79 3.42
N ILE A 119 11.90 10.56 2.42
CA ILE A 119 13.34 10.51 2.63
C ILE A 119 13.90 11.83 3.18
N ASP A 120 13.36 12.96 2.74
CA ASP A 120 13.80 14.29 3.16
C ASP A 120 13.46 14.55 4.64
N PHE A 121 12.31 14.04 5.11
CA PHE A 121 11.95 14.04 6.53
C PHE A 121 12.83 13.09 7.34
N LEU A 122 13.03 11.86 6.85
CA LEU A 122 13.82 10.82 7.54
C LEU A 122 15.31 11.15 7.62
N SER A 123 15.81 11.98 6.71
CA SER A 123 17.22 12.42 6.68
C SER A 123 17.43 13.75 7.43
N ASN A 124 16.43 14.23 8.16
CA ASN A 124 16.52 15.48 8.90
C ASN A 124 17.50 15.33 10.07
N LYS A 125 18.45 16.25 10.19
CA LYS A 125 19.45 16.28 11.26
C LYS A 125 18.88 16.63 12.63
N ASN A 126 17.68 17.23 12.68
CA ASN A 126 17.04 17.59 13.93
C ASN A 126 16.23 16.40 14.49
N GLU A 127 16.82 15.72 15.47
CA GLU A 127 16.24 14.55 16.14
C GLU A 127 14.87 14.84 16.78
N GLU A 128 14.62 16.06 17.26
CA GLU A 128 13.32 16.43 17.85
C GLU A 128 12.17 16.30 16.86
N ASN A 129 12.42 16.56 15.57
CA ASN A 129 11.40 16.44 14.53
C ASN A 129 11.09 14.97 14.21
N LEU A 130 12.09 14.08 14.30
CA LEU A 130 11.92 12.65 14.05
C LEU A 130 11.10 11.97 15.16
N ILE A 131 11.19 12.48 16.40
CA ILE A 131 10.45 11.92 17.55
C ILE A 131 8.98 12.38 17.57
N ARG A 132 8.67 13.56 16.99
CA ARG A 132 7.29 14.11 16.97
C ARG A 132 6.30 13.25 16.20
N VAL A 133 6.74 12.59 15.14
CA VAL A 133 5.88 11.70 14.34
C VAL A 133 6.57 10.34 14.24
N PRO A 134 6.12 9.33 15.02
CA PRO A 134 6.74 8.01 14.97
C PRO A 134 6.58 7.43 13.57
N PHE A 135 7.69 6.89 13.04
CA PHE A 135 7.63 6.18 11.77
C PHE A 135 6.85 4.88 11.96
N THR A 136 5.75 4.73 11.22
CA THR A 136 5.02 3.47 11.10
C THR A 136 4.78 3.13 9.64
N TRP A 137 4.80 1.83 9.35
CA TRP A 137 4.42 1.25 8.07
C TRP A 137 2.90 1.13 7.91
N VAL A 138 2.18 1.01 9.03
CA VAL A 138 0.72 0.85 9.06
C VAL A 138 0.11 2.24 8.98
N PRO A 139 -0.68 2.55 7.93
CA PRO A 139 -1.36 3.83 7.83
C PRO A 139 -2.48 3.92 8.86
N GLU A 140 -2.96 5.15 9.11
CA GLU A 140 -4.16 5.34 9.92
C GLU A 140 -5.36 4.68 9.23
N SER A 141 -6.26 4.09 10.01
CA SER A 141 -7.49 3.53 9.46
C SER A 141 -8.27 4.64 8.75
N PRO A 142 -8.66 4.48 7.48
CA PRO A 142 -9.47 5.48 6.80
C PRO A 142 -10.74 5.74 7.62
N PRO A 143 -11.23 7.00 7.67
CA PRO A 143 -12.44 7.33 8.41
C PRO A 143 -13.56 6.42 7.92
N GLU A 144 -14.26 5.77 8.86
CA GLU A 144 -15.40 4.95 8.52
C GLU A 144 -16.36 5.81 7.69
N LYS A 145 -16.68 5.35 6.47
CA LYS A 145 -17.75 5.96 5.69
C LYS A 145 -18.97 5.91 6.60
N LYS A 146 -19.37 7.07 7.15
CA LYS A 146 -20.59 7.17 7.94
C LYS A 146 -21.67 6.57 7.04
N ASN A 147 -22.20 5.41 7.43
CA ASN A 147 -23.42 4.92 6.85
C ASN A 147 -24.43 6.02 7.15
N THR A 148 -24.71 6.87 6.17
CA THR A 148 -25.91 7.69 6.17
C THR A 148 -27.01 6.64 6.32
N LYS A 149 -27.53 6.51 7.54
CA LYS A 149 -28.76 5.76 7.76
C LYS A 149 -29.73 6.42 6.80
N ASN A 150 -30.12 5.71 5.74
CA ASN A 150 -31.25 6.13 4.94
C ASN A 150 -32.36 6.43 5.94
N PRO A 151 -32.86 7.68 6.04
CA PRO A 151 -33.99 7.91 6.91
C PRO A 151 -35.10 7.00 6.40
N GLU A 152 -35.69 6.22 7.31
CA GLU A 152 -36.84 5.39 6.98
C GLU A 152 -37.86 6.25 6.25
N ILE A 153 -38.08 5.92 4.97
CA ILE A 153 -39.07 6.60 4.14
C ILE A 153 -40.42 6.18 4.72
N SER A 154 -40.97 7.01 5.60
CA SER A 154 -42.36 6.93 6.04
C SER A 154 -43.26 7.00 4.81
N GLN A 155 -44.03 5.94 4.58
CA GLN A 155 -44.86 5.72 3.38
C GLN A 155 -46.08 6.64 3.25
N LEU A 156 -46.11 7.79 3.92
CA LEU A 156 -47.26 8.70 3.90
C LEU A 156 -46.79 10.16 3.88
N SER A 157 -46.39 10.65 2.71
CA SER A 157 -46.63 12.05 2.35
C SER A 157 -46.52 12.23 0.84
N GLY A 158 -47.67 12.35 0.20
CA GLY A 158 -47.78 12.65 -1.22
C GLY A 158 -47.54 14.12 -1.53
N PHE A 159 -47.13 14.34 -2.78
CA PHE A 159 -47.12 15.61 -3.50
C PHE A 159 -46.06 16.65 -3.11
N GLY A 160 -44.93 16.57 -3.83
CA GLY A 160 -44.40 17.72 -4.56
C GLY A 160 -43.27 18.48 -3.89
N PHE A 161 -42.04 17.98 -4.02
CA PHE A 161 -40.83 18.82 -4.11
C PHE A 161 -39.76 18.07 -4.94
N ILE A 162 -39.94 18.10 -6.27
CA ILE A 162 -38.85 17.82 -7.22
C ILE A 162 -38.32 19.19 -7.67
N GLN A 163 -37.41 19.76 -6.88
CA GLN A 163 -36.40 20.73 -7.33
C GLN A 163 -35.64 21.20 -6.08
N ASP A 164 -34.56 20.50 -5.74
CA ASP A 164 -33.40 21.10 -5.04
C ASP A 164 -32.24 20.13 -4.80
N VAL A 165 -32.32 18.85 -5.20
CA VAL A 165 -31.19 17.89 -5.08
C VAL A 165 -30.24 17.92 -6.31
N LEU A 166 -30.28 18.96 -7.15
CA LEU A 166 -29.38 19.11 -8.31
C LEU A 166 -28.26 20.13 -8.09
N ARG A 167 -27.85 20.37 -6.83
CA ARG A 167 -26.74 21.28 -6.52
C ARG A 167 -25.83 20.75 -5.42
N GLU A 168 -25.15 19.66 -5.72
CA GLU A 168 -23.99 19.16 -4.96
C GLU A 168 -23.22 18.23 -5.89
N GLY A 169 -21.92 18.34 -6.12
CA GLY A 169 -20.99 19.46 -6.06
C GLY A 169 -20.02 19.20 -7.20
N ASP A 170 -19.27 20.22 -7.60
CA ASP A 170 -18.20 20.09 -8.58
C ASP A 170 -17.34 18.87 -8.24
N LYS A 171 -17.37 17.87 -9.12
CA LYS A 171 -16.36 16.82 -9.12
C LYS A 171 -15.08 17.50 -9.55
N GLU A 172 -14.34 18.03 -8.58
CA GLU A 172 -12.90 18.20 -8.76
C GLU A 172 -12.38 16.85 -9.22
N GLU A 173 -11.86 16.84 -10.44
CA GLU A 173 -11.21 15.70 -11.05
C GLU A 173 -10.17 15.22 -10.05
N ALA A 174 -10.46 14.09 -9.40
CA ALA A 174 -9.58 13.50 -8.43
C ALA A 174 -8.31 13.09 -9.17
N GLU A 175 -7.32 13.97 -9.18
CA GLU A 175 -5.98 13.66 -9.65
C GLU A 175 -5.57 12.35 -8.96
N ASP A 176 -5.19 11.36 -9.77
CA ASP A 176 -4.64 10.10 -9.32
C ASP A 176 -3.25 10.36 -8.71
N THR A 177 -3.26 11.02 -7.57
CA THR A 177 -2.14 11.18 -6.67
C THR A 177 -2.15 10.01 -5.70
N ILE A 178 -0.96 9.54 -5.33
CA ILE A 178 -0.83 8.59 -4.22
C ILE A 178 -1.19 9.37 -2.96
N ASP A 179 -2.45 9.29 -2.56
CA ASP A 179 -2.91 9.81 -1.27
C ASP A 179 -2.43 8.84 -0.19
N VAL A 180 -1.13 8.92 0.11
CA VAL A 180 -0.55 8.12 1.19
C VAL A 180 -1.06 8.73 2.49
N ASN A 181 -2.17 8.21 2.98
CA ASN A 181 -2.68 8.56 4.29
C ASN A 181 -1.71 7.96 5.33
N PHE A 182 -0.91 8.79 5.98
CA PHE A 182 0.01 8.37 7.03
C PHE A 182 -0.13 9.24 8.28
N PRO A 183 0.19 8.72 9.47
CA PRO A 183 0.08 9.49 10.69
C PRO A 183 0.92 10.76 10.62
N GLY A 184 0.32 11.89 11.01
CA GLY A 184 1.01 13.19 11.00
C GLY A 184 1.22 13.78 9.60
N LEU A 185 0.43 13.38 8.60
CA LEU A 185 0.43 13.97 7.25
C LEU A 185 0.45 15.50 7.26
N ASP A 186 -0.32 16.12 8.15
CA ASP A 186 -0.40 17.58 8.25
C ASP A 186 0.89 18.24 8.78
N PHE A 187 1.61 17.54 9.66
CA PHE A 187 2.94 17.98 10.11
C PHE A 187 4.00 17.73 9.03
N MET A 188 3.90 16.64 8.28
CA MET A 188 4.87 16.35 7.21
C MET A 188 4.68 17.21 5.97
N LYS A 189 3.48 17.73 5.69
CA LYS A 189 3.25 18.73 4.61
C LYS A 189 4.14 19.97 4.75
N SER A 190 4.58 20.31 5.97
CA SER A 190 5.54 21.42 6.16
C SER A 190 6.96 21.10 5.69
N PHE A 191 7.28 19.82 5.47
CA PHE A 191 8.55 19.35 4.94
C PHE A 191 8.37 18.98 3.47
N SER A 192 8.14 19.99 2.61
CA SER A 192 8.15 19.92 1.12
C SER A 192 8.05 18.50 0.53
N LEU A 193 6.92 17.83 0.75
CA LEU A 193 6.74 16.45 0.31
C LEU A 193 6.79 16.38 -1.21
N ARG A 194 7.53 15.41 -1.74
CA ARG A 194 7.59 15.15 -3.18
C ARG A 194 6.18 14.72 -3.64
N LYS A 195 5.50 15.58 -4.40
CA LYS A 195 4.21 15.24 -5.02
C LYS A 195 4.44 14.24 -6.14
N ILE A 196 3.73 13.12 -6.12
CA ILE A 196 3.80 12.07 -7.14
C ILE A 196 2.46 11.96 -7.88
N ASP A 197 2.55 12.03 -9.21
CA ASP A 197 1.51 11.61 -10.14
C ASP A 197 1.67 10.10 -10.40
N LEU A 198 0.60 9.31 -10.18
CA LEU A 198 0.61 7.84 -10.35
C LEU A 198 1.00 7.39 -11.77
N HIS A 199 0.86 8.26 -12.78
CA HIS A 199 1.25 7.95 -14.16
C HIS A 199 2.71 8.30 -14.49
N LYS A 200 3.42 9.01 -13.59
CA LYS A 200 4.81 9.44 -13.75
C LYS A 200 5.69 9.01 -12.58
N VAL A 201 5.36 7.90 -11.92
CA VAL A 201 6.17 7.40 -10.80
C VAL A 201 7.55 6.98 -11.32
N PRO A 202 8.65 7.50 -10.76
CA PRO A 202 10.00 7.10 -11.17
C PRO A 202 10.22 5.61 -10.94
N ASN A 203 11.11 4.99 -11.72
CA ASN A 203 11.44 3.56 -11.55
C ASN A 203 11.89 3.29 -10.10
N PRO A 204 11.42 2.21 -9.43
CA PRO A 204 11.82 1.89 -8.05
C PRO A 204 13.33 1.84 -7.84
N LYS A 205 14.09 1.40 -8.87
CA LYS A 205 15.56 1.38 -8.82
C LYS A 205 16.15 2.80 -8.70
N ASN A 206 15.57 3.77 -9.42
CA ASN A 206 16.00 5.17 -9.35
C ASN A 206 15.69 5.75 -7.97
N CYS A 207 14.50 5.46 -7.42
CA CYS A 207 14.13 5.86 -6.06
C CYS A 207 15.13 5.32 -5.03
N ILE A 208 15.47 4.04 -5.09
CA ILE A 208 16.44 3.42 -4.17
C ILE A 208 17.79 4.14 -4.26
N ILE A 209 18.30 4.37 -5.47
CA ILE A 209 19.61 4.99 -5.66
C ILE A 209 19.61 6.43 -5.18
N GLU A 210 18.54 7.17 -5.40
CA GLU A 210 18.40 8.50 -4.85
C GLU A 210 18.38 8.49 -3.33
N MET A 211 17.62 7.58 -2.69
CA MET A 211 17.62 7.44 -1.23
C MET A 211 19.02 7.11 -0.68
N ILE A 212 19.75 6.20 -1.35
CA ILE A 212 21.13 5.85 -0.97
C ILE A 212 22.04 7.07 -1.10
N ASN A 213 21.98 7.81 -2.21
CA ASN A 213 22.79 9.00 -2.42
C ASN A 213 22.49 10.11 -1.41
N ILE A 214 21.22 10.29 -1.02
CA ILE A 214 20.84 11.23 0.04
C ILE A 214 21.50 10.83 1.37
N GLN A 215 21.44 9.55 1.73
CA GLN A 215 22.06 9.06 2.97
C GLN A 215 23.60 9.16 2.94
N LEU A 216 24.24 8.84 1.82
CA LEU A 216 25.70 8.97 1.70
C LEU A 216 26.19 10.41 1.90
N LYS A 217 25.42 11.40 1.44
CA LYS A 217 25.73 12.82 1.67
C LYS A 217 25.63 13.26 3.14
N THR A 218 25.05 12.44 4.01
CA THR A 218 25.00 12.74 5.45
C THR A 218 26.26 12.31 6.19
N VAL A 219 27.08 11.44 5.59
CA VAL A 219 28.28 10.86 6.19
C VAL A 219 29.52 11.37 5.46
N THR A 220 30.51 11.87 6.19
CA THR A 220 31.76 12.46 5.63
C THR A 220 32.50 11.52 4.68
N GLU A 221 32.51 10.21 4.99
CA GLU A 221 33.12 9.17 4.16
C GLU A 221 32.33 8.89 2.87
N GLY A 222 31.03 9.17 2.87
CA GLY A 222 30.11 8.92 1.77
C GLY A 222 29.94 10.08 0.79
N GLU A 223 30.32 11.31 1.16
CA GLU A 223 30.13 12.51 0.33
C GLU A 223 30.80 12.42 -1.06
N GLN A 224 31.89 11.64 -1.16
CA GLN A 224 32.63 11.44 -2.42
C GLN A 224 32.04 10.31 -3.28
N ILE A 225 31.13 9.52 -2.73
CA ILE A 225 30.54 8.35 -3.39
C ILE A 225 29.16 8.75 -3.92
N VAL A 226 29.03 8.76 -5.25
CA VAL A 226 27.75 8.96 -5.93
C VAL A 226 27.43 7.71 -6.73
N PHE A 227 26.37 7.01 -6.36
CA PHE A 227 25.85 5.92 -7.16
C PHE A 227 25.04 6.48 -8.33
N THR A 228 25.39 6.08 -9.55
CA THR A 228 24.62 6.37 -10.76
C THR A 228 24.24 5.05 -11.42
N LEU A 229 23.05 5.00 -12.02
CA LEU A 229 22.73 3.91 -12.93
C LEU A 229 23.44 4.19 -14.24
N HIS A 230 24.40 3.34 -14.61
CA HIS A 230 24.75 3.20 -16.01
C HIS A 230 23.57 2.50 -16.69
N ILE A 231 22.75 3.28 -17.39
CA ILE A 231 21.70 2.76 -18.28
C ILE A 231 22.42 2.18 -19.51
N ASN A 232 22.96 0.97 -19.37
CA ASN A 232 23.22 0.11 -20.50
C ASN A 232 22.13 -0.97 -20.50
N ASP A 233 21.22 -0.78 -21.45
CA ASP A 233 20.31 -1.73 -22.09
C ASP A 233 19.19 -2.46 -21.30
N ALA A 234 18.00 -2.30 -21.91
CA ALA A 234 16.90 -3.26 -22.02
C ALA A 234 16.11 -3.63 -20.75
N CYS A 235 14.98 -2.95 -20.56
CA CYS A 235 13.73 -3.57 -20.09
C CYS A 235 12.56 -2.89 -20.81
N GLN A 236 12.25 -3.39 -22.02
CA GLN A 236 10.90 -3.43 -22.57
C GLN A 236 10.08 -4.49 -21.83
#